data_AF-A0A3D8HPC7-F1
#
_entry.id   AF-A0A3D8HPC7-F1
#
_cell.length_a   1.000
_cell.length_b   1.000
_cell.length_c   1.000
_cell.angle_alpha   90.00
_cell.angle_beta   90.00
_cell.angle_gamma   90.00
#
_symmetry.space_group_name_H-M   'P 1'
#
loop_
_entity.id
_entity.type
_entity.pdbx_description
1 polymer ?
#
loop_
_entity_poly.entity_id
_entity_poly.type
_entity_poly.pdbx_seq_one_letter_code
_entity_poly.pdbx_strand_id
1 'polypeptide(L)' 'MQLDSTFISIALLNKEVDCARLAELQDTLNKHFAYYEILLINPIFTHSSLAENSITPPPPYKAY' A
#
# COMPACT_ATOMS: atom_id res chain seq x y z
N MET A 1 13.36 6.86 -28.88
CA MET A 1 13.37 5.67 -28.00
C MET A 1 12.06 4.95 -28.23
N GLN A 2 12.09 3.64 -28.46
CA GLN A 2 10.88 2.84 -28.62
C GLN A 2 10.43 2.40 -27.22
N LEU A 3 9.20 2.72 -26.83
CA LEU A 3 8.64 2.35 -25.54
C LEU A 3 8.08 0.93 -25.60
N ASP A 4 8.28 0.17 -24.54
CA ASP A 4 7.67 -1.14 -24.37
C ASP A 4 6.17 -0.98 -24.12
N SER A 5 5.36 -1.75 -24.85
CA SER A 5 3.90 -1.80 -24.68
C SER A 5 3.48 -2.79 -23.58
N THR A 6 4.44 -3.42 -22.91
CA THR A 6 4.20 -4.33 -21.79
C THR A 6 3.74 -3.53 -20.57
N PHE A 7 2.64 -3.98 -19.96
CA PHE A 7 2.14 -3.41 -18.72
C PHE A 7 2.91 -3.99 -17.53
N ILE A 8 3.36 -3.12 -16.63
CA ILE A 8 4.05 -3.52 -15.39
C ILE A 8 3.39 -2.87 -14.16
N SER A 9 3.30 -3.62 -13.07
CA SER A 9 2.82 -3.15 -11.77
C SER A 9 3.91 -3.30 -10.73
N ILE A 10 4.17 -2.25 -9.97
CA ILE A 10 5.22 -2.21 -8.93
C ILE A 10 4.56 -1.93 -7.58
N ALA A 11 4.77 -2.81 -6.61
CA ALA A 11 4.32 -2.63 -5.23
C ALA A 11 5.51 -2.26 -4.34
N LEU A 12 5.45 -1.08 -3.71
CA LEU A 12 6.48 -0.58 -2.81
C LEU A 12 5.99 -0.65 -1.37
N LEU A 13 6.59 -1.53 -0.57
CA LEU A 13 6.33 -1.61 0.86
C LEU A 13 7.33 -0.72 1.59
N ASN A 14 6.89 0.44 2.09
CA ASN A 14 7.79 1.34 2.80
C ASN A 14 7.09 2.11 3.92
N LYS A 15 7.74 2.20 5.09
CA LYS A 15 7.28 3.01 6.22
C LYS A 15 7.50 4.50 5.96
N GLU A 16 8.57 4.83 5.26
CA GLU A 16 8.98 6.20 4.95
C GLU A 16 9.33 6.28 3.47
N VAL A 17 8.42 6.85 2.67
CA VAL A 17 8.64 7.01 1.23
C VAL A 17 9.59 8.18 1.00
N ASP A 18 10.76 7.89 0.45
CA ASP A 18 11.65 8.90 -0.10
C ASP A 18 11.09 9.41 -1.43
N CYS A 19 10.52 10.61 -1.41
CA CYS A 19 9.90 11.24 -2.58
C CYS A 19 10.90 11.51 -3.72
N ALA A 20 12.17 11.76 -3.42
CA ALA A 20 13.17 11.99 -4.46
C ALA A 20 13.47 10.70 -5.24
N ARG A 21 13.67 9.60 -4.51
CA ARG A 21 13.83 8.28 -5.14
C ARG A 21 12.59 7.81 -5.89
N LEU A 22 11.40 8.13 -5.39
CA LEU A 22 10.15 7.79 -6.08
C LEU A 22 10.04 8.55 -7.41
N ALA A 23 10.43 9.83 -7.44
CA ALA A 23 10.47 10.62 -8.67
C ALA A 23 11.49 10.05 -9.68
N GLU A 24 12.68 9.66 -9.24
CA GLU A 24 13.69 9.02 -10.10
C GLU A 24 13.19 7.69 -10.69
N LEU A 25 12.48 6.90 -9.90
CA LEU A 25 11.85 5.67 -10.37
C LEU A 25 10.78 5.98 -11.43
N GLN A 26 9.91 6.95 -11.15
CA GLN A 26 8.86 7.38 -12.08
C GLN A 26 9.44 7.87 -13.42
N ASP A 27 10.50 8.68 -13.39
CA ASP A 27 11.20 9.14 -14.58
C ASP A 27 11.82 8.01 -15.39
N THR A 28 12.35 6.99 -14.70
CA THR A 28 12.90 5.80 -15.35
C THR A 28 11.78 5.02 -16.05
N LEU A 29 10.64 4.84 -15.39
CA LEU A 29 9.51 4.12 -15.96
C LEU A 29 8.91 4.86 -17.17
N ASN A 30 8.79 6.18 -17.10
CA ASN A 30 8.32 7.02 -18.22
C ASN A 30 9.19 6.91 -19.48
N LYS A 31 10.49 6.58 -19.33
CA LYS A 31 11.42 6.43 -20.47
C LYS A 31 11.30 5.07 -21.15
N HIS A 32 10.82 4.05 -20.44
CA HIS A 32 10.86 2.66 -20.89
C HIS A 32 9.47 2.08 -21.19
N PHE A 33 8.44 2.47 -20.44
CA PHE A 33 7.11 1.87 -20.52
C PHE A 33 6.06 2.91 -20.91
N ALA A 34 5.17 2.52 -21.83
CA ALA A 34 4.01 3.34 -22.17
C ALA A 34 2.96 3.35 -21.04
N TYR A 35 2.88 2.26 -20.27
CA TYR A 35 1.90 2.08 -19.20
C TYR A 35 2.52 1.35 -18.02
N TYR A 36 2.40 1.94 -16.82
CA TYR A 36 2.82 1.31 -15.57
C TYR A 36 1.94 1.80 -14.42
N GLU A 37 1.91 1.03 -13.34
CA GLU A 37 1.25 1.38 -12.08
C GLU A 37 2.21 1.22 -10.90
N ILE A 38 2.17 2.16 -9.95
CA ILE A 38 2.92 2.10 -8.69
C ILE A 38 1.94 2.08 -7.52
N LEU A 39 1.93 0.99 -6.78
CA LEU A 39 1.16 0.81 -5.55
C LEU A 39 2.06 1.08 -4.34
N LEU A 40 1.77 2.15 -3.60
CA LEU A 40 2.46 2.47 -2.35
C LEU A 40 1.76 1.77 -1.19
N ILE A 41 2.42 0.79 -0.57
CA ILE A 41 1.91 0.04 0.56
C ILE A 41 2.60 0.58 1.82
N ASN A 42 1.82 1.21 2.69
CA ASN A 42 2.30 1.61 4.00
C ASN A 42 2.10 0.43 4.99
N PRO A 43 3.18 -0.17 5.51
CA PRO A 43 3.11 -1.35 6.38
C PRO A 43 2.49 -1.08 7.75
N ILE A 44 2.18 0.18 8.10
CA ILE A 44 1.34 0.46 9.29
C ILE A 44 -0.06 -0.12 9.11
N PHE A 45 -0.57 -0.17 7.87
CA PHE A 45 -1.90 -0.71 7.56
C PHE A 45 -1.92 -2.22 7.31
N THR A 46 -0.77 -2.89 7.20
CA THR A 46 -0.72 -4.35 6.98
C THR A 46 -0.96 -5.16 8.26
N HIS A 47 -1.07 -4.51 9.42
CA HIS A 47 -1.42 -5.13 10.72
C HIS A 47 -2.88 -4.93 11.14
N SER A 48 -3.79 -4.57 10.22
CA SER A 48 -5.21 -4.50 10.55
C SER A 48 -5.93 -5.80 10.17
N SER A 49 -5.71 -6.85 10.96
CA SER A 49 -6.68 -7.95 11.12
C SER A 49 -6.26 -8.83 12.30
N LEU A 50 -7.16 -8.93 13.31
CA LEU A 50 -7.19 -9.91 14.41
C LEU A 50 -6.56 -9.59 15.79
N ALA A 51 -6.34 -8.32 16.18
CA ALA A 51 -5.87 -8.03 17.56
C ALA A 51 -6.86 -7.28 18.48
N GLU A 52 -8.04 -6.87 18.04
CA GLU A 52 -9.03 -6.22 18.91
C GLU A 52 -10.47 -6.72 18.66
N ASN A 53 -10.64 -8.04 18.62
CA ASN A 53 -11.87 -8.65 19.14
C ASN A 53 -11.67 -8.90 20.63
N SER A 54 -11.44 -7.83 21.41
CA SER A 54 -11.65 -7.88 22.85
C SER A 54 -13.15 -7.82 23.05
N ILE A 55 -13.78 -9.00 22.96
CA ILE A 55 -15.16 -9.22 23.37
C ILE A 55 -15.22 -8.90 24.87
N THR A 56 -15.52 -7.65 25.21
CA THR A 56 -16.10 -7.34 26.51
C THR A 56 -17.52 -7.92 26.48
N PRO A 57 -17.84 -8.94 27.29
CA PRO A 57 -19.21 -9.40 27.38
C PRO A 57 -20.07 -8.23 27.87
N PRO A 58 -21.29 -8.04 27.33
CA PRO A 58 -22.19 -7.00 27.82
C PRO A 58 -22.48 -7.25 29.31
N PRO A 59 -22.63 -6.19 30.13
CA PRO A 59 -22.92 -6.34 31.54
C PRO A 59 -24.24 -7.13 31.73
N PRO A 60 -24.37 -7.92 32.81
CA PRO A 60 -25.59 -8.68 33.05
C PRO A 60 -26.75 -7.70 33.22
N TYR A 61 -27.77 -7.84 32.36
CA TYR A 61 -29.03 -7.11 32.47
C TYR A 61 -29.59 -7.31 33.88
N LYS A 62 -29.69 -6.22 34.66
CA LYS A 62 -30.52 -6.21 35.88
C LYS A 62 -31.97 -6.07 35.43
N ALA A 63 -32.74 -7.15 35.60
CA ALA A 63 -34.19 -7.10 35.54
C ALA A 63 -34.70 -6.28 36.74
N TYR A 64 -35.41 -5.19 36.46
CA TYR A 64 -36.31 -4.51 37.39
C TYR A 64 -37.73 -4.64 36.85
#